data_AF-T1DFS1-F1
#
_entry.id   AF-T1DFS1-F1
#
_cell.length_a   1.000
_cell.length_b   1.000
_cell.length_c   1.000
_cell.angle_alpha   90.00
_cell.angle_beta   90.00
_cell.angle_gamma   90.00
#
_symmetry.space_group_name_H-M   'P 1'
#
loop_
_entity.id
_entity.type
_entity.pdbx_description
1 polymer ?
#
loop_
_entity_poly.entity_id
_entity_poly.type
_entity_poly.pdbx_seq_one_letter_code
_entity_poly.pdbx_strand_id
1 'polypeptide(L)'
;MRQVIHYDFPGSLEEYYQQAGRGGRDGQPSECILLYSPQDRQLQEFFIEQAYPDRAVVRGVYREMLKEGSGWIQDWQSRLPAVDASAVRAAVALLERAGVVEPDGGIRRLAGAPVDFEEQTRLKEHAYARVNQVMDYARSRGCRHARIADYFGEEGVARTCRS
;
A
#
# COMPACT_ATOMS: atom_id res chain seq x y z
N MET A 1 29.44 -0.71 6.62
CA MET A 1 28.33 0.10 7.17
C MET A 1 28.06 -0.41 8.57
N ARG A 2 28.08 0.46 9.60
CA ARG A 2 28.10 0.02 11.01
C ARG A 2 26.76 0.17 11.74
N GLN A 3 25.86 1.00 11.21
CA GLN A 3 24.48 1.13 11.67
C GLN A 3 23.61 1.43 10.45
N VAL A 4 22.49 0.71 10.32
CA VAL A 4 21.41 1.04 9.39
C VAL A 4 20.19 1.38 10.25
N ILE A 5 19.77 2.63 10.20
CA ILE A 5 18.58 3.13 10.90
C ILE A 5 17.50 3.32 9.85
N HIS A 6 16.43 2.54 9.93
CA HIS A 6 15.22 2.78 9.14
C HIS A 6 14.32 3.74 9.91
N TYR A 7 14.17 4.95 9.38
CA TYR A 7 13.22 5.95 9.88
C TYR A 7 11.84 5.80 9.23
N ASP A 8 11.79 5.30 7.99
CA ASP A 8 10.54 5.10 7.24
C ASP A 8 10.10 3.63 7.27
N PHE A 9 8.78 3.43 7.35
CA PHE A 9 8.15 2.10 7.28
C PHE A 9 8.49 1.43 5.94
N PRO A 10 9.19 0.29 5.92
CA PRO A 10 9.58 -0.35 4.68
C PRO A 10 8.34 -0.89 3.96
N GLY A 11 8.30 -0.78 2.63
CA GLY A 11 7.17 -1.23 1.83
C GLY A 11 7.00 -2.75 1.83
N SER A 12 8.02 -3.49 2.29
CA SER A 12 8.02 -4.94 2.51
C SER A 12 9.11 -5.38 3.48
N LEU A 13 9.00 -6.62 3.95
CA LEU A 13 10.05 -7.22 4.78
C LEU A 13 11.32 -7.51 3.96
N GLU A 14 11.20 -7.78 2.65
CA GLU A 14 12.34 -7.97 1.75
C GLU A 14 13.13 -6.68 1.54
N GLU A 15 12.46 -5.55 1.34
CA GLU A 15 13.12 -4.24 1.24
C GLU A 15 13.91 -3.94 2.51
N TYR A 16 13.30 -4.20 3.67
CA TYR A 16 13.99 -4.08 4.96
C TYR A 16 15.21 -5.01 5.03
N TYR A 17 15.05 -6.28 4.66
CA TYR A 17 16.12 -7.27 4.74
C TYR A 17 17.30 -6.96 3.80
N GLN A 18 17.02 -6.54 2.55
CA GLN A 18 18.06 -6.14 1.61
C GLN A 18 18.87 -4.94 2.10
N GLN A 19 18.24 -4.02 2.83
CA GLN A 19 18.91 -2.85 3.38
C GLN A 19 19.69 -3.19 4.66
N ALA A 20 19.13 -4.02 5.54
CA ALA A 20 19.80 -4.54 6.74
C ALA A 20 21.03 -5.41 6.41
N GLY A 21 20.95 -6.25 5.36
CA GLY A 21 22.03 -7.13 4.90
C GLY A 21 23.24 -6.42 4.28
N ARG A 22 23.26 -5.08 4.21
CA ARG A 22 24.42 -4.29 3.79
C ARG A 22 25.40 -4.00 4.94
N GLY A 23 24.99 -4.22 6.19
CA GLY A 23 25.88 -4.26 7.36
C GLY A 23 26.59 -5.61 7.49
N GLY A 24 27.82 -5.64 8.01
CA GLY A 24 28.48 -6.88 8.44
C GLY A 24 29.08 -7.78 7.35
N ARG A 25 29.23 -7.33 6.09
CA ARG A 25 29.96 -8.09 5.04
C ARG A 25 31.43 -8.35 5.36
N ASP A 26 31.98 -7.61 6.31
CA ASP A 26 33.33 -7.74 6.86
C ASP A 26 33.41 -8.76 8.02
N GLY A 27 32.31 -9.44 8.35
CA GLY A 27 32.24 -10.46 9.40
C GLY A 27 32.23 -9.89 10.83
N GLN A 28 32.18 -8.57 10.97
CA GLN A 28 32.12 -7.89 12.26
C GLN A 28 30.67 -7.66 12.71
N PRO A 29 30.40 -7.53 14.02
CA PRO A 29 29.07 -7.20 14.52
C PRO A 29 28.52 -5.92 13.88
N SER A 30 27.28 -5.98 13.39
CA SER A 30 26.56 -4.82 12.85
C SER A 30 25.16 -4.75 13.44
N GLU A 31 24.72 -3.55 13.80
CA GLU A 31 23.38 -3.31 14.33
C GLU A 31 22.44 -2.77 13.25
N CYS A 32 21.25 -3.37 13.15
CA CYS A 32 20.16 -2.89 12.31
C CYS A 32 18.99 -2.47 13.21
N ILE A 33 18.65 -1.19 13.19
CA ILE A 33 17.61 -0.60 14.03
C ILE A 33 16.43 -0.23 13.13
N LEU A 34 15.28 -0.85 13.38
CA LEU A 34 14.00 -0.46 12.80
C LEU A 34 13.27 0.42 13.82
N LEU A 35 13.13 1.71 13.54
CA LEU A 35 12.25 2.58 14.30
C LEU A 35 10.85 2.44 13.68
N TYR A 36 9.87 2.12 14.51
CA TYR A 36 8.50 1.90 14.08
C TYR A 36 7.52 2.56 15.06
N SER A 37 6.50 3.21 14.52
CA SER A 37 5.42 3.83 15.26
C SER A 37 4.05 3.29 14.82
N PRO A 38 3.10 3.01 15.75
CA PRO A 38 1.70 2.72 15.43
C PRO A 38 1.08 3.65 14.37
N GLN A 39 1.48 4.91 14.38
CA GLN A 39 1.05 5.96 13.45
C GLN A 39 1.49 5.68 12.01
N ASP A 40 2.64 5.01 11.81
CA ASP A 40 3.14 4.68 10.47
C ASP A 40 2.20 3.72 9.75
N ARG A 41 1.55 2.82 10.51
CA ARG A 41 0.53 1.92 9.97
C ARG A 41 -0.66 2.71 9.42
N GLN A 42 -1.16 3.69 10.17
CA GLN A 42 -2.31 4.49 9.73
C GLN A 42 -1.99 5.25 8.43
N LEU A 43 -0.77 5.75 8.29
CA LEU A 43 -0.32 6.39 7.06
C LEU A 43 -0.27 5.41 5.87
N GLN A 44 0.25 4.20 6.08
CA GLN A 44 0.25 3.15 5.04
C GLN A 44 -1.18 2.75 4.65
N GLU A 45 -2.06 2.53 5.62
CA GLU A 45 -3.47 2.20 5.37
C GLU A 45 -4.17 3.32 4.59
N PHE A 46 -3.90 4.59 4.93
CA PHE A 46 -4.41 5.74 4.17
C PHE A 46 -3.97 5.72 2.69
N PHE A 47 -2.70 5.43 2.40
CA PHE A 47 -2.23 5.31 1.02
C PHE A 47 -2.84 4.13 0.28
N ILE A 48 -3.03 2.99 0.96
CA ILE A 48 -3.72 1.82 0.39
C ILE A 48 -5.17 2.17 0.03
N GLU A 49 -5.90 2.84 0.91
CA GLU A 49 -7.27 3.29 0.64
C GLU A 49 -7.34 4.29 -0.53
N GLN A 50 -6.34 5.16 -0.68
CA GLN A 50 -6.26 6.05 -1.85
C GLN A 50 -5.93 5.30 -3.16
N ALA A 51 -5.14 4.23 -3.08
CA ALA A 51 -4.79 3.43 -4.25
C ALA A 51 -5.97 2.56 -4.72
N TYR A 52 -6.73 2.02 -3.76
CA TYR A 52 -7.79 1.02 -3.98
C TYR A 52 -9.13 1.45 -3.36
N PRO A 53 -9.79 2.46 -3.94
CA PRO A 53 -11.08 2.96 -3.46
C PRO A 53 -12.19 1.92 -3.58
N ASP A 54 -13.19 2.02 -2.71
CA ASP A 54 -14.33 1.09 -2.69
C ASP A 54 -15.13 1.12 -4.00
N ARG A 55 -15.57 -0.08 -4.43
CA ARG A 55 -16.39 -0.28 -5.64
C ARG A 55 -17.63 0.59 -5.67
N ALA A 56 -18.34 0.75 -4.54
CA ALA A 56 -19.54 1.57 -4.46
C ALA A 56 -19.23 3.05 -4.73
N VAL A 57 -18.11 3.55 -4.18
CA VAL A 57 -17.66 4.94 -4.39
C VAL A 57 -17.28 5.17 -5.84
N VAL A 58 -16.47 4.29 -6.44
CA VAL A 58 -16.07 4.39 -7.86
C VAL A 58 -17.29 4.36 -8.78
N ARG A 59 -18.26 3.47 -8.51
CA ARG A 59 -19.51 3.42 -9.29
C ARG A 59 -20.35 4.68 -9.12
N GLY A 60 -20.39 5.26 -7.92
CA GLY A 60 -21.07 6.52 -7.65
C GLY A 60 -20.47 7.67 -8.46
N VAL A 61 -19.16 7.85 -8.38
CA VAL A 61 -18.43 8.88 -9.15
C VAL A 61 -18.62 8.68 -10.64
N TYR A 62 -18.47 7.45 -11.14
CA TYR A 62 -18.65 7.17 -12.57
C TYR A 62 -20.05 7.50 -13.06
N ARG A 63 -21.09 7.23 -12.25
CA ARG A 63 -22.46 7.59 -12.59
C ARG A 63 -22.66 9.10 -12.69
N GLU A 64 -22.09 9.86 -11.77
CA GLU A 64 -22.18 11.33 -11.81
C GLU A 64 -21.39 11.90 -13.00
N MET A 65 -20.20 11.37 -13.30
CA MET A 65 -19.46 11.69 -14.53
C MET A 65 -20.30 11.48 -15.79
N LEU A 66 -20.99 10.34 -15.91
CA LEU A 66 -21.85 10.06 -17.05
C LEU A 66 -23.06 10.99 -17.17
N LYS A 67 -23.59 11.51 -16.06
CA LYS A 67 -24.71 12.46 -16.06
C LYS A 67 -24.28 13.86 -16.50
N GLU A 68 -23.16 14.32 -15.97
CA GLU A 68 -22.64 15.66 -16.26
C GLU A 68 -21.99 15.73 -17.65
N GLY A 69 -21.40 14.62 -18.10
CA GLY A 69 -20.72 14.53 -19.40
C GLY A 69 -19.37 15.27 -19.45
N SER A 70 -18.85 15.73 -18.30
CA SER A 70 -17.55 16.40 -18.20
C SER A 70 -16.74 15.89 -17.00
N GLY A 71 -15.44 15.70 -17.24
CA GLY A 71 -14.43 15.36 -16.23
C GLY A 71 -13.82 16.57 -15.53
N TRP A 72 -14.03 17.79 -16.04
CA TRP A 72 -13.42 19.02 -15.51
C TRP A 72 -14.15 19.63 -14.32
N ILE A 73 -14.96 18.83 -13.63
CA ILE A 73 -15.60 19.27 -12.40
C ILE A 73 -14.52 19.40 -11.32
N GLN A 74 -14.32 20.63 -10.85
CA GLN A 74 -13.30 20.93 -9.83
C GLN A 74 -13.69 20.39 -8.44
N ASP A 75 -14.98 20.19 -8.19
CA ASP A 75 -15.51 19.74 -6.90
C ASP A 75 -16.43 18.52 -7.05
N TRP A 76 -15.84 17.35 -7.26
CA TRP A 76 -16.55 16.07 -7.23
C TRP A 76 -17.13 15.75 -5.84
N GLN A 77 -16.58 16.31 -4.77
CA GLN A 77 -17.05 16.07 -3.40
C GLN A 77 -18.47 16.60 -3.21
N SER A 78 -18.79 17.77 -3.77
CA SER A 78 -20.15 18.34 -3.73
C SER A 78 -21.23 17.43 -4.30
N ARG A 79 -20.87 16.53 -5.23
CA ARG A 79 -21.80 15.59 -5.89
C ARG A 79 -22.03 14.33 -5.07
N LEU A 80 -21.10 13.99 -4.17
CA LEU A 80 -21.19 12.84 -3.26
C LEU A 80 -20.92 13.28 -1.80
N PRO A 81 -21.75 14.15 -1.21
CA PRO A 81 -21.47 14.73 0.11
C PRO A 81 -21.49 13.70 1.26
N ALA A 82 -22.10 12.53 1.05
CA ALA A 82 -22.13 11.44 2.02
C ALA A 82 -20.88 10.55 1.99
N VAL A 83 -19.95 10.78 1.05
CA VAL A 83 -18.72 10.01 0.88
C VAL A 83 -17.54 10.85 1.33
N ASP A 84 -16.53 10.23 1.96
CA ASP A 84 -15.31 10.92 2.35
C ASP A 84 -14.55 11.50 1.15
N ALA A 85 -14.03 12.72 1.30
CA ALA A 85 -13.36 13.45 0.22
C ALA A 85 -12.10 12.75 -0.29
N SER A 86 -11.39 12.01 0.56
CA SER A 86 -10.27 11.17 0.12
C SER A 86 -10.72 10.04 -0.79
N ALA A 87 -11.84 9.38 -0.47
CA ALA A 87 -12.39 8.28 -1.26
C ALA A 87 -12.93 8.77 -2.61
N VAL A 88 -13.57 9.95 -2.64
CA VAL A 88 -14.00 10.59 -3.91
C VAL A 88 -12.80 10.91 -4.78
N ARG A 89 -11.74 11.55 -4.25
CA ARG A 89 -10.53 11.85 -5.01
C ARG A 89 -9.84 10.60 -5.54
N ALA A 90 -9.74 9.55 -4.73
CA ALA A 90 -9.17 8.27 -5.12
C ALA A 90 -9.96 7.62 -6.28
N ALA A 91 -11.29 7.65 -6.20
CA ALA A 91 -12.15 7.13 -7.26
C ALA A 91 -12.03 7.92 -8.57
N VAL A 92 -11.97 9.26 -8.50
CA VAL A 92 -11.73 10.11 -9.69
C VAL A 92 -10.39 9.75 -10.33
N ALA A 93 -9.31 9.72 -9.56
CA ALA A 93 -7.98 9.36 -10.06
C ALA A 93 -7.94 7.96 -10.68
N LEU A 94 -8.67 6.99 -10.11
CA LEU A 94 -8.77 5.64 -10.66
C LEU A 94 -9.49 5.63 -12.01
N LEU A 95 -10.60 6.37 -12.15
CA LEU A 95 -11.36 6.48 -13.40
C LEU A 95 -10.58 7.21 -14.49
N GLU A 96 -9.82 8.25 -14.13
CA GLU A 96 -8.91 8.95 -15.04
C GLU A 96 -7.83 8.00 -15.58
N ARG A 97 -7.16 7.25 -14.69
CA ARG A 97 -6.16 6.23 -15.09
C ARG A 97 -6.78 5.11 -15.94
N ALA A 98 -8.04 4.78 -15.70
CA ALA A 98 -8.80 3.82 -16.50
C ALA A 98 -9.23 4.37 -17.88
N GLY A 99 -8.95 5.65 -18.18
CA GLY A 99 -9.27 6.27 -19.47
C GLY A 99 -10.75 6.62 -19.64
N VAL A 100 -11.48 6.81 -18.53
CA VAL A 100 -12.87 7.28 -18.54
C VAL A 100 -12.95 8.76 -18.89
N VAL A 101 -11.99 9.56 -18.43
CA VAL A 101 -11.90 10.98 -18.74
C VAL A 101 -10.97 11.18 -19.93
N GLU A 102 -11.48 11.81 -20.99
CA GLU A 102 -10.72 12.14 -22.19
C GLU A 102 -9.90 13.43 -21.99
N PRO A 103 -8.85 13.67 -22.79
CA PRO A 103 -8.00 14.86 -22.63
C PRO A 103 -8.74 16.20 -22.74
N ASP A 104 -9.85 16.23 -23.48
CA ASP A 104 -10.76 17.38 -23.63
C ASP A 104 -11.83 17.45 -22.52
N GLY A 105 -11.70 16.61 -21.49
CA GLY A 105 -12.66 16.52 -20.39
C GLY A 105 -13.93 15.77 -20.76
N GLY A 106 -14.05 15.21 -21.96
CA GLY A 106 -15.17 14.33 -22.31
C GLY A 106 -15.21 13.07 -21.44
N ILE A 107 -16.40 12.51 -21.22
CA ILE A 107 -16.55 11.23 -20.53
C ILE A 107 -16.76 10.13 -21.55
N ARG A 108 -15.76 9.24 -21.66
CA ARG A 108 -15.81 8.06 -22.52
C ARG A 108 -16.76 7.02 -21.93
N ARG A 109 -17.74 6.61 -22.73
CA ARG A 109 -18.58 5.44 -22.43
C ARG A 109 -17.85 4.18 -22.87
N LEU A 110 -17.36 3.40 -21.92
CA LEU A 110 -16.71 2.13 -22.20
C LEU A 110 -17.76 1.03 -22.41
N ALA A 111 -17.50 0.14 -23.37
CA ALA A 111 -18.36 -1.03 -23.63
C ALA A 111 -18.26 -2.10 -22.52
N GLY A 112 -17.18 -2.08 -21.74
CA GLY A 112 -16.94 -2.94 -20.59
C GLY A 112 -16.78 -2.16 -19.29
N ALA A 113 -16.47 -2.88 -18.19
CA ALA A 113 -16.22 -2.23 -16.91
C ALA A 113 -14.94 -1.36 -17.01
N PRO A 114 -14.97 -0.10 -16.54
CA PRO A 114 -13.78 0.76 -16.54
C PRO A 114 -12.67 0.22 -15.63
N VAL A 115 -13.05 -0.54 -14.61
CA VAL A 115 -12.16 -1.00 -13.55
C VAL A 115 -12.47 -2.46 -13.28
N ASP A 116 -11.42 -3.28 -13.21
CA ASP A 116 -11.49 -4.64 -12.69
C ASP A 116 -11.46 -4.60 -11.16
N PHE A 117 -12.63 -4.67 -10.55
CA PHE A 117 -12.75 -4.60 -9.08
C PHE A 117 -12.29 -5.87 -8.38
N GLU A 118 -12.29 -7.02 -9.05
CA GLU A 118 -11.76 -8.25 -8.47
C GLU A 118 -10.25 -8.12 -8.30
N GLU A 119 -9.59 -7.58 -9.34
CA GLU A 119 -8.16 -7.27 -9.26
C GLU A 119 -7.84 -6.18 -8.23
N GLN A 120 -8.63 -5.11 -8.17
CA GLN A 120 -8.43 -4.06 -7.15
C GLN A 120 -8.54 -4.63 -5.72
N THR A 121 -9.52 -5.50 -5.46
CA THR A 121 -9.65 -6.16 -4.15
C THR A 121 -8.43 -7.01 -3.83
N ARG A 122 -7.97 -7.84 -4.78
CA ARG A 122 -6.79 -8.67 -4.60
C ARG A 122 -5.52 -7.85 -4.31
N LEU A 123 -5.31 -6.77 -5.05
CA LEU A 123 -4.17 -5.87 -4.86
C LEU A 123 -4.23 -5.15 -3.51
N LYS A 124 -5.42 -4.72 -3.08
CA LYS A 124 -5.65 -4.12 -1.76
C LYS A 124 -5.32 -5.10 -0.63
N GLU A 125 -5.85 -6.31 -0.70
CA GLU A 125 -5.58 -7.38 0.28
C GLU A 125 -4.08 -7.69 0.38
N HIS A 126 -3.40 -7.79 -0.76
CA HIS A 126 -1.96 -8.02 -0.81
C HIS A 126 -1.16 -6.85 -0.19
N ALA A 127 -1.58 -5.61 -0.44
CA ALA A 127 -0.95 -4.43 0.19
C ALA A 127 -1.12 -4.44 1.72
N TYR A 128 -2.32 -4.74 2.21
CA TYR A 128 -2.56 -4.92 3.65
C TYR A 128 -1.75 -6.07 4.25
N ALA A 129 -1.63 -7.19 3.55
CA ALA A 129 -0.84 -8.33 3.98
C ALA A 129 0.64 -7.94 4.16
N ARG A 130 1.21 -7.17 3.22
CA ARG A 130 2.59 -6.66 3.33
C ARG A 130 2.78 -5.75 4.55
N VAL A 131 1.85 -4.82 4.79
CA VAL A 131 1.88 -3.98 6.00
C VAL A 131 1.84 -4.85 7.25
N ASN A 132 0.92 -5.83 7.32
CA ASN A 132 0.81 -6.73 8.46
C ASN A 132 2.09 -7.58 8.67
N GLN A 133 2.76 -8.02 7.62
CA GLN A 133 4.03 -8.77 7.73
C GLN A 133 5.13 -7.93 8.39
N VAL A 134 5.31 -6.68 7.95
CA VAL A 134 6.28 -5.75 8.55
C VAL A 134 5.92 -5.47 10.01
N MET A 135 4.62 -5.30 10.30
CA MET A 135 4.09 -5.10 11.64
C MET A 135 4.39 -6.26 12.58
N ASP A 136 4.14 -7.49 12.13
CA ASP A 136 4.37 -8.71 12.89
C ASP A 136 5.87 -8.93 13.13
N TYR A 137 6.71 -8.60 12.16
CA TYR A 137 8.16 -8.60 12.32
C TYR A 137 8.61 -7.57 13.38
N ALA A 138 8.15 -6.32 13.27
CA ALA A 138 8.52 -5.24 14.18
C ALA A 138 8.11 -5.51 15.64
N ARG A 139 6.94 -6.14 15.84
CA ARG A 139 6.40 -6.50 17.16
C ARG A 139 6.90 -7.85 17.69
N SER A 140 7.64 -8.61 16.89
CA SER A 140 8.12 -9.93 17.31
C SER A 140 9.03 -9.83 18.54
N ARG A 141 8.77 -10.71 19.53
CA ARG A 141 9.58 -10.84 20.75
C ARG A 141 10.59 -11.98 20.69
N GLY A 142 10.59 -12.74 19.59
CA GLY A 142 11.49 -13.87 19.36
C GLY A 142 12.75 -13.45 18.57
N CYS A 143 13.52 -14.44 18.14
CA CYS A 143 14.70 -14.20 17.31
C CYS A 143 14.29 -13.61 15.95
N ARG A 144 14.71 -12.37 15.66
CA ARG A 144 14.40 -11.69 14.39
C ARG A 144 15.00 -12.41 13.19
N HIS A 145 16.18 -13.00 13.34
CA HIS A 145 16.82 -13.81 12.30
C HIS A 145 15.96 -15.03 11.93
N ALA A 146 15.40 -15.71 12.93
CA ALA A 146 14.48 -16.83 12.73
C ALA A 146 13.21 -16.41 11.95
N ARG A 147 12.67 -15.23 12.25
CA ARG A 147 11.48 -14.70 11.55
C ARG A 147 11.74 -14.40 10.08
N ILE A 148 12.94 -13.92 9.76
CA ILE A 148 13.36 -13.68 8.37
C ILE A 148 13.55 -15.02 7.66
N ALA A 149 14.16 -16.00 8.30
CA ALA A 149 14.29 -17.34 7.74
C ALA A 149 12.93 -18.01 7.50
N ASP A 150 11.97 -17.88 8.42
CA ASP A 150 10.59 -18.34 8.21
C ASP A 150 9.96 -17.67 6.99
N TYR A 151 10.22 -16.36 6.81
CA TYR A 151 9.68 -15.57 5.71
C TYR A 151 10.18 -16.06 4.34
N PHE A 152 11.47 -16.36 4.22
CA PHE A 152 12.07 -16.88 2.99
C PHE A 152 11.91 -18.40 2.82
N GLY A 153 11.28 -19.09 3.77
CA GLY A 153 11.14 -20.55 3.75
C GLY A 153 12.48 -21.29 3.94
N GLU A 154 13.45 -20.66 4.61
CA GLU A 154 14.75 -21.26 4.87
C GLU A 154 14.64 -22.36 5.95
N GLU A 155 15.04 -23.58 5.59
CA GLU A 155 15.11 -24.73 6.49
C GLU A 155 16.46 -24.79 7.23
N GLY A 156 16.48 -25.41 8.42
CA GLY A 156 17.71 -25.60 9.19
C GLY A 156 18.24 -24.37 9.92
N VAL A 157 17.59 -23.21 9.81
CA VAL A 157 17.99 -21.99 10.53
C VAL A 157 17.62 -22.07 12.01
N ALA A 158 18.57 -21.71 12.87
CA ALA A 158 18.37 -21.69 14.31
C ALA A 158 17.24 -20.72 14.70
N ARG A 159 16.23 -21.20 15.44
CA ARG A 159 15.06 -20.41 15.85
C ARG A 159 15.28 -19.57 17.11
N THR A 160 16.48 -19.63 17.68
CA THR A 160 16.91 -18.88 18.86
C THR A 160 18.12 -18.04 18.53
N CYS A 161 18.06 -16.75 18.85
CA CYS A 161 19.22 -15.88 18.88
C CYS A 161 19.88 -16.16 20.23
N ARG A 162 20.89 -17.05 20.29
CA ARG A 162 21.61 -17.25 21.57
C ARG A 162 22.40 -15.98 21.88
N SER A 163 22.34 -15.63 23.17
CA SER A 163 22.93 -14.49 23.89
C SER A 163 24.42 -14.34 23.68
#